data_AF-A0A667WNB1-F1
#
_entry.id   AF-A0A667WNB1-F1
#
_cell.length_a   1.000
_cell.length_b   1.000
_cell.length_c   1.000
_cell.angle_alpha   90.00
_cell.angle_beta   90.00
_cell.angle_gamma   90.00
#
_symmetry.space_group_name_H-M   'P 1'
#
loop_
_entity.id
_entity.type
_entity.pdbx_description
1 polymer ?
#
loop_
_entity_poly.entity_id
_entity_poly.type
_entity_poly.pdbx_seq_one_letter_code
_entity_poly.pdbx_strand_id
1 'polypeptide(L)'
;YIHLDDLRSMLEDMMVSSSSLLACSLQDEAQQTEGDSQGLDQSQVEPAYANKLVDISRKISQLFLRYESLQDTCDNMLQQQPAGENVGLMNNIQSAILQLQGDCEKMHETTERLVEDTRQKQSHIEVQLYKTMQQLEEKKADKQLVEMEIGIKADKRALESKVSRMQFDSMTEQLSAMFHELLSKVTGQEQDWHKVMDKLSTEMECKVGRQERHGVVVILMGTECFSTSFCQLPQTSTSAGHMLPITKLVVEVAANAAKNIQRVPNMGPKKAPSVEEVDDIKRSLDFLTEEVSAVRLQQNSILKLVEEVKALRIQNEEKDKRLAFLESRVADLEQYSRINDDVISGLNIKARSYARAVTAGDGGEPDELDVSSTEQQVATFLQSKGIELDCNNIEACHLLPKKNAGDKPAVIMRFVNRKHKIALLKQGKKLKGSNVYINEHLIKRNADIAKKARYLRKQKKIQHTWTTNCKIFIKLNGTPEEAKVLMIRSIEELDKYQ
;
A
#
# COMPACT_ATOMS: atom_id res chain seq x y z
N TYR A 1 42.58 34.41 -30.26
CA TYR A 1 42.23 35.02 -28.95
C TYR A 1 40.83 35.61 -29.10
N ILE A 2 40.28 36.49 -28.24
CA ILE A 2 38.86 36.95 -28.22
C ILE A 2 37.85 35.92 -28.78
N HIS A 3 37.57 35.91 -30.09
CA HIS A 3 36.72 34.94 -30.80
C HIS A 3 37.00 33.44 -30.59
N LEU A 4 38.17 33.05 -30.07
CA LEU A 4 38.45 31.66 -29.67
C LEU A 4 38.01 31.38 -28.23
N ASP A 5 38.19 32.34 -27.32
CA ASP A 5 37.76 32.25 -25.93
C ASP A 5 36.22 32.23 -25.84
N ASP A 6 35.54 33.02 -26.67
CA ASP A 6 34.08 32.98 -26.84
C ASP A 6 33.59 31.57 -27.25
N LEU A 7 34.24 30.94 -28.24
CA LEU A 7 33.90 29.60 -28.72
C LEU A 7 34.15 28.54 -27.64
N ARG A 8 35.26 28.68 -26.90
CA ARG A 8 35.59 27.78 -25.79
C ARG A 8 34.51 27.84 -24.70
N SER A 9 34.04 29.03 -24.30
CA SER A 9 32.95 29.17 -23.33
C SER A 9 31.68 28.47 -23.79
N MET A 10 31.24 28.71 -25.05
CA MET A 10 30.04 28.07 -25.61
C MET A 10 30.15 26.53 -25.68
N LEU A 11 31.35 25.99 -25.87
CA LEU A 11 31.61 24.55 -25.85
C LEU A 11 31.61 23.99 -24.41
N GLU A 12 32.19 24.70 -23.45
CA GLU A 12 32.19 24.32 -22.02
C GLU A 12 30.77 24.30 -21.45
N ASP A 13 29.96 25.33 -21.69
CA ASP A 13 28.55 25.39 -21.28
C ASP A 13 27.71 24.25 -21.88
N MET A 14 27.97 23.90 -23.15
CA MET A 14 27.26 22.82 -23.84
C MET A 14 27.67 21.42 -23.33
N MET A 15 28.94 21.25 -22.92
CA MET A 15 29.41 20.02 -22.27
C MET A 15 28.78 19.86 -20.87
N VAL A 16 28.74 20.92 -20.06
CA VAL A 16 28.09 20.92 -18.74
C VAL A 16 26.59 20.64 -18.86
N SER A 17 25.91 21.29 -19.81
CA SER A 17 24.48 21.10 -20.06
C SER A 17 24.16 19.66 -20.49
N SER A 18 24.87 19.12 -21.48
CA SER A 18 24.64 17.73 -21.94
C SER A 18 25.04 16.67 -20.91
N SER A 19 26.07 16.91 -20.11
CA SER A 19 26.49 15.99 -19.03
C SER A 19 25.49 15.97 -17.87
N SER A 20 24.87 17.11 -17.53
CA SER A 20 23.83 17.15 -16.49
C SER A 20 22.56 16.40 -16.89
N LEU A 21 22.11 16.54 -18.16
CA LEU A 21 21.00 15.73 -18.70
C LEU A 21 21.29 14.23 -18.65
N LEU A 22 22.51 13.81 -19.02
CA LEU A 22 22.92 12.40 -18.96
C LEU A 22 22.94 11.88 -17.51
N ALA A 23 23.39 12.69 -16.55
CA ALA A 23 23.38 12.32 -15.14
C ALA A 23 21.95 12.09 -14.61
N CYS A 24 21.01 12.99 -14.90
CA CYS A 24 19.61 12.81 -14.50
C CYS A 24 18.97 11.56 -15.13
N SER A 25 19.15 11.36 -16.44
CA SER A 25 18.59 10.20 -17.15
C SER A 25 19.11 8.86 -16.61
N LEU A 26 20.35 8.80 -16.12
CA LEU A 26 20.93 7.61 -15.49
C LEU A 26 20.49 7.40 -14.03
N GLN A 27 19.91 8.42 -13.37
CA GLN A 27 19.36 8.31 -12.02
C GLN A 27 17.92 7.78 -12.02
N ASP A 28 17.11 8.09 -13.04
CA ASP A 28 15.77 7.49 -13.21
C ASP A 28 15.85 5.98 -13.48
N GLU A 29 16.75 5.54 -14.38
CA GLU A 29 17.04 4.10 -14.63
C GLU A 29 17.43 3.34 -13.34
N ALA A 30 18.09 4.02 -12.40
CA ALA A 30 18.52 3.42 -11.13
C ALA A 30 17.42 3.34 -10.05
N GLN A 31 16.24 3.93 -10.28
CA GLN A 31 15.14 3.97 -9.31
C GLN A 31 13.88 3.19 -9.75
N GLN A 32 13.77 2.75 -11.00
CA GLN A 32 12.59 2.04 -11.52
C GLN A 32 12.43 0.57 -11.07
N THR A 33 13.29 0.04 -10.19
CA THR A 33 13.25 -1.37 -9.74
C THR A 33 12.35 -1.66 -8.54
N GLU A 34 11.76 -0.65 -7.87
CA GLU A 34 10.81 -0.84 -6.76
C GLU A 34 9.50 -0.05 -6.96
N GLY A 35 8.51 -0.62 -7.69
CA GLY A 35 7.21 0.03 -7.89
C GLY A 35 6.16 -0.77 -8.69
N ASP A 36 5.33 -1.55 -8.00
CA ASP A 36 4.10 -2.17 -8.55
C ASP A 36 2.90 -1.19 -8.35
N SER A 37 1.88 -1.03 -9.22
CA SER A 37 1.52 -1.68 -10.49
C SER A 37 0.48 -0.83 -11.25
N GLN A 38 0.67 -0.56 -12.56
CA GLN A 38 -0.40 -0.51 -13.59
C GLN A 38 0.16 -0.12 -14.97
N GLY A 39 -0.28 -0.82 -16.03
CA GLY A 39 0.25 -0.64 -17.38
C GLY A 39 -0.57 0.30 -18.27
N LEU A 40 0.14 1.09 -19.07
CA LEU A 40 -0.27 1.56 -20.39
C LEU A 40 0.81 1.18 -21.41
N ASP A 41 0.42 1.02 -22.67
CA ASP A 41 1.29 0.57 -23.75
C ASP A 41 2.16 1.71 -24.29
N GLN A 42 3.46 1.68 -23.97
CA GLN A 42 4.49 2.52 -24.60
C GLN A 42 5.91 2.04 -24.26
N SER A 43 6.48 1.13 -25.06
CA SER A 43 7.90 0.75 -24.92
C SER A 43 8.56 0.43 -26.28
N GLN A 44 8.84 1.48 -27.06
CA GLN A 44 9.82 1.48 -28.16
C GLN A 44 10.60 2.81 -28.30
N VAL A 45 10.32 3.84 -27.48
CA VAL A 45 10.88 5.19 -27.66
C VAL A 45 12.13 5.43 -26.80
N GLU A 46 12.15 4.93 -25.57
CA GLU A 46 13.22 5.13 -24.56
C GLU A 46 14.66 5.00 -25.12
N PRO A 47 15.08 3.82 -25.64
CA PRO A 47 16.45 3.63 -26.10
C PRO A 47 16.81 4.50 -27.31
N ALA A 48 15.84 5.13 -27.98
CA ALA A 48 16.09 6.04 -29.10
C ALA A 48 16.35 7.49 -28.68
N TYR A 49 16.21 7.85 -27.39
CA TYR A 49 16.54 9.18 -26.86
C TYR A 49 17.92 9.20 -26.20
N ALA A 50 18.18 8.33 -25.22
CA ALA A 50 19.48 8.25 -24.54
C ALA A 50 20.65 8.07 -25.52
N ASN A 51 20.51 7.20 -26.52
CA ASN A 51 21.52 7.02 -27.57
C ASN A 51 21.80 8.31 -28.37
N LYS A 52 20.81 9.17 -28.62
CA LYS A 52 21.03 10.46 -29.31
C LYS A 52 21.77 11.45 -28.42
N LEU A 53 21.47 11.48 -27.13
CA LEU A 53 22.13 12.37 -26.16
C LEU A 53 23.60 11.98 -25.96
N VAL A 54 23.90 10.68 -25.88
CA VAL A 54 25.26 10.14 -25.92
C VAL A 54 25.97 10.49 -27.23
N ASP A 55 25.30 10.39 -28.37
CA ASP A 55 25.86 10.78 -29.67
C ASP A 55 26.13 12.29 -29.81
N ILE A 56 25.37 13.13 -29.12
CA ILE A 56 25.60 14.59 -29.05
C ILE A 56 26.82 14.87 -28.15
N SER A 57 26.85 14.32 -26.94
CA SER A 57 28.00 14.45 -26.02
C SER A 57 29.31 14.00 -26.70
N ARG A 58 29.29 12.85 -27.38
CA ARG A 58 30.41 12.34 -28.17
C ARG A 58 30.86 13.28 -29.30
N LYS A 59 29.96 14.02 -29.94
CA LYS A 59 30.29 15.03 -30.96
C LYS A 59 30.90 16.29 -30.36
N ILE A 60 30.39 16.73 -29.20
CA ILE A 60 30.95 17.87 -28.45
C ILE A 60 32.41 17.57 -28.06
N SER A 61 32.70 16.38 -27.51
CA SER A 61 34.09 15.96 -27.22
C SER A 61 34.98 15.90 -28.46
N GLN A 62 34.43 15.51 -29.63
CA GLN A 62 35.17 15.50 -30.90
C GLN A 62 35.45 16.91 -31.46
N LEU A 63 34.66 17.92 -31.07
CA LEU A 63 34.90 19.33 -31.41
C LEU A 63 35.91 19.98 -30.46
N PHE A 64 35.87 19.68 -29.15
CA PHE A 64 36.90 20.08 -28.19
C PHE A 64 38.32 19.69 -28.65
N LEU A 65 38.54 18.41 -28.98
CA LEU A 65 39.84 17.90 -29.43
C LEU A 65 40.33 18.57 -30.73
N ARG A 66 39.42 19.07 -31.57
CA ARG A 66 39.76 19.85 -32.78
C ARG A 66 40.08 21.31 -32.45
N TYR A 67 39.37 21.90 -31.49
CA TYR A 67 39.64 23.24 -30.98
C TYR A 67 41.03 23.30 -30.32
N GLU A 68 41.36 22.36 -29.43
CA GLU A 68 42.67 22.27 -28.78
C GLU A 68 43.80 22.15 -29.83
N SER A 69 43.67 21.23 -30.78
CA SER A 69 44.66 21.06 -31.87
C SER A 69 44.78 22.29 -32.79
N LEU A 70 43.74 23.12 -32.90
CA LEU A 70 43.76 24.38 -33.67
C LEU A 70 44.41 25.51 -32.85
N GLN A 71 44.17 25.55 -31.54
CA GLN A 71 44.83 26.47 -30.63
C GLN A 71 46.34 26.18 -30.57
N ASP A 72 46.74 24.91 -30.40
CA ASP A 72 48.14 24.48 -30.45
C ASP A 72 48.83 24.93 -31.75
N THR A 73 48.19 24.79 -32.90
CA THR A 73 48.77 25.21 -34.19
C THR A 73 48.82 26.74 -34.35
N CYS A 74 47.88 27.49 -33.78
CA CYS A 74 47.96 28.95 -33.72
C CYS A 74 49.14 29.41 -32.84
N ASP A 75 49.27 28.85 -31.64
CA ASP A 75 50.32 29.24 -30.68
C ASP A 75 51.72 28.85 -31.19
N ASN A 76 51.86 27.70 -31.86
CA ASN A 76 53.10 27.31 -32.56
C ASN A 76 53.45 28.26 -33.73
N MET A 77 52.48 28.82 -34.45
CA MET A 77 52.72 29.80 -35.51
C MET A 77 53.07 31.19 -34.96
N LEU A 78 52.50 31.63 -33.83
CA LEU A 78 52.88 32.91 -33.22
C LEU A 78 54.34 32.95 -32.75
N GLN A 79 54.95 31.79 -32.47
CA GLN A 79 56.37 31.68 -32.16
C GLN A 79 57.29 31.72 -33.42
N GLN A 80 56.75 31.83 -34.64
CA GLN A 80 57.50 31.79 -35.90
C GLN A 80 57.18 32.99 -36.82
N GLN A 81 58.10 33.96 -36.90
CA GLN A 81 58.05 35.05 -37.90
C GLN A 81 59.47 35.50 -38.33
N PRO A 82 59.63 36.16 -39.50
CA PRO A 82 58.60 36.54 -40.50
C PRO A 82 58.87 36.04 -41.94
N ALA A 83 57.81 35.70 -42.71
CA ALA A 83 57.88 35.64 -44.19
C ALA A 83 56.49 35.73 -44.88
N GLY A 84 56.47 36.28 -46.10
CA GLY A 84 55.31 36.77 -46.84
C GLY A 84 54.10 35.84 -47.11
N GLU A 85 54.25 34.52 -47.14
CA GLU A 85 53.20 33.62 -47.68
C GLU A 85 51.98 33.41 -46.74
N ASN A 86 52.07 33.87 -45.49
CA ASN A 86 51.14 33.50 -44.43
C ASN A 86 49.71 34.07 -44.58
N VAL A 87 49.50 35.11 -45.41
CA VAL A 87 48.19 35.78 -45.57
C VAL A 87 47.12 34.84 -46.16
N GLY A 88 47.49 33.99 -47.12
CA GLY A 88 46.55 33.03 -47.72
C GLY A 88 46.10 31.94 -46.74
N LEU A 89 47.05 31.43 -45.95
CA LEU A 89 46.77 30.46 -44.89
C LEU A 89 45.93 31.08 -43.77
N MET A 90 46.24 32.30 -43.34
CA MET A 90 45.48 33.03 -42.33
C MET A 90 44.03 33.26 -42.74
N ASN A 91 43.77 33.66 -44.00
CA ASN A 91 42.40 33.79 -44.52
C ASN A 91 41.64 32.45 -44.55
N ASN A 92 42.30 31.35 -44.91
CA ASN A 92 41.70 30.02 -44.90
C ASN A 92 41.38 29.55 -43.47
N ILE A 93 42.28 29.79 -42.51
CA ILE A 93 42.08 29.51 -41.08
C ILE A 93 40.93 30.36 -40.52
N GLN A 94 40.88 31.64 -40.85
CA GLN A 94 39.80 32.54 -40.42
C GLN A 94 38.45 32.11 -40.99
N SER A 95 38.39 31.66 -42.25
CA SER A 95 37.18 31.07 -42.85
C SER A 95 36.75 29.78 -42.14
N ALA A 96 37.70 28.90 -41.81
CA ALA A 96 37.42 27.66 -41.06
C ALA A 96 36.93 27.94 -39.62
N ILE A 97 37.47 28.95 -38.95
CA ILE A 97 37.01 29.40 -37.63
C ILE A 97 35.57 29.94 -37.72
N LEU A 98 35.26 30.79 -38.69
CA LEU A 98 33.91 31.31 -38.92
C LEU A 98 32.90 30.18 -39.21
N GLN A 99 33.29 29.15 -39.97
CA GLN A 99 32.45 27.98 -40.20
C GLN A 99 32.24 27.18 -38.90
N LEU A 100 33.29 26.93 -38.12
CA LEU A 100 33.20 26.22 -36.85
C LEU A 100 32.34 26.97 -35.81
N GLN A 101 32.42 28.31 -35.77
CA GLN A 101 31.54 29.15 -34.96
C GLN A 101 30.07 28.93 -35.34
N GLY A 102 29.72 29.12 -36.61
CA GLY A 102 28.35 28.94 -37.08
C GLY A 102 27.81 27.51 -36.98
N ASP A 103 28.67 26.48 -36.95
CA ASP A 103 28.24 25.10 -36.67
C ASP A 103 28.14 24.79 -35.16
N CYS A 104 28.93 25.45 -34.31
CA CYS A 104 28.76 25.39 -32.85
C CYS A 104 27.46 26.09 -32.41
N GLU A 105 27.13 27.26 -32.97
CA GLU A 105 25.88 27.99 -32.69
C GLU A 105 24.63 27.14 -32.97
N LYS A 106 24.55 26.50 -34.14
CA LYS A 106 23.43 25.59 -34.51
C LYS A 106 23.33 24.39 -33.56
N MET A 107 24.47 23.87 -33.11
CA MET A 107 24.53 22.75 -32.17
C MET A 107 24.13 23.20 -30.75
N HIS A 108 24.49 24.42 -30.35
CA HIS A 108 24.07 25.03 -29.10
C HIS A 108 22.54 25.22 -29.06
N GLU A 109 21.96 25.90 -30.06
CA GLU A 109 20.51 26.13 -30.17
C GLU A 109 19.72 24.79 -30.20
N THR A 110 20.28 23.77 -30.84
CA THR A 110 19.69 22.42 -30.85
C THR A 110 19.80 21.72 -29.49
N THR A 111 20.87 21.96 -28.74
CA THR A 111 21.07 21.43 -27.39
C THR A 111 20.15 22.11 -26.38
N GLU A 112 20.08 23.45 -26.37
CA GLU A 112 19.14 24.21 -25.53
C GLU A 112 17.69 23.77 -25.74
N ARG A 113 17.26 23.60 -27.00
CA ARG A 113 15.90 23.16 -27.34
C ARG A 113 15.57 21.77 -26.79
N LEU A 114 16.57 20.88 -26.66
CA LEU A 114 16.43 19.55 -26.06
C LEU A 114 16.51 19.60 -24.53
N VAL A 115 17.32 20.50 -23.95
CA VAL A 115 17.34 20.77 -22.50
C VAL A 115 15.95 21.24 -22.04
N GLU A 116 15.35 22.20 -22.75
CA GLU A 116 14.06 22.78 -22.39
C GLU A 116 12.89 21.79 -22.55
N ASP A 117 12.85 20.99 -23.62
CA ASP A 117 11.87 19.91 -23.80
C ASP A 117 11.95 18.87 -22.67
N THR A 118 13.16 18.48 -22.25
CA THR A 118 13.37 17.60 -21.10
C THR A 118 12.93 18.25 -19.79
N ARG A 119 13.26 19.53 -19.57
CA ARG A 119 12.84 20.28 -18.37
C ARG A 119 11.32 20.39 -18.26
N GLN A 120 10.63 20.62 -19.37
CA GLN A 120 9.16 20.67 -19.42
C GLN A 120 8.53 19.30 -19.14
N LYS A 121 9.11 18.21 -19.68
CA LYS A 121 8.67 16.83 -19.38
C LYS A 121 8.84 16.47 -17.91
N GLN A 122 9.99 16.79 -17.30
CA GLN A 122 10.23 16.53 -15.89
C GLN A 122 9.24 17.27 -15.00
N SER A 123 8.99 18.56 -15.29
CA SER A 123 7.99 19.35 -14.57
C SER A 123 6.57 18.80 -14.75
N HIS A 124 6.21 18.25 -15.92
CA HIS A 124 4.93 17.60 -16.13
C HIS A 124 4.78 16.32 -15.29
N ILE A 125 5.82 15.48 -15.24
CA ILE A 125 5.87 14.26 -14.42
C ILE A 125 5.72 14.62 -12.93
N GLU A 126 6.50 15.59 -12.45
CA GLU A 126 6.45 16.08 -11.06
C GLU A 126 5.04 16.58 -10.68
N VAL A 127 4.44 17.45 -11.50
CA VAL A 127 3.07 17.97 -11.27
C VAL A 127 2.03 16.84 -11.33
N GLN A 128 2.20 15.85 -12.19
CA GLN A 128 1.31 14.68 -12.24
C GLN A 128 1.45 13.80 -10.99
N LEU A 129 2.67 13.59 -10.47
CA LEU A 129 2.93 12.82 -9.25
C LEU A 129 2.37 13.51 -8.00
N TYR A 130 2.55 14.82 -7.84
CA TYR A 130 1.91 15.56 -6.74
C TYR A 130 0.38 15.44 -6.78
N LYS A 131 -0.22 15.50 -7.98
CA LYS A 131 -1.67 15.36 -8.16
C LYS A 131 -2.19 13.95 -7.85
N THR A 132 -1.46 12.89 -8.21
CA THR A 132 -1.86 11.51 -7.85
C THR A 132 -1.63 11.23 -6.37
N MET A 133 -0.57 11.78 -5.76
CA MET A 133 -0.33 11.72 -4.32
C MET A 133 -1.49 12.34 -3.54
N GLN A 134 -1.92 13.55 -3.89
CA GLN A 134 -3.06 14.23 -3.24
C GLN A 134 -4.35 13.39 -3.31
N GLN A 135 -4.64 12.77 -4.46
CA GLN A 135 -5.79 11.88 -4.63
C GLN A 135 -5.67 10.53 -3.88
N LEU A 136 -4.45 10.12 -3.52
CA LEU A 136 -4.21 8.94 -2.67
C LEU A 136 -4.35 9.30 -1.20
N GLU A 137 -3.96 10.51 -0.78
CA GLU A 137 -4.19 11.00 0.59
C GLU A 137 -5.69 11.21 0.89
N GLU A 138 -6.44 11.80 -0.04
CA GLU A 138 -7.89 11.94 0.03
C GLU A 138 -8.58 10.57 0.23
N LYS A 139 -8.27 9.58 -0.63
CA LYS A 139 -8.82 8.22 -0.54
C LYS A 139 -8.33 7.44 0.70
N LYS A 140 -7.17 7.81 1.25
CA LYS A 140 -6.65 7.24 2.51
C LYS A 140 -7.44 7.78 3.70
N ALA A 141 -7.81 9.05 3.70
CA ALA A 141 -8.71 9.62 4.70
C ALA A 141 -10.11 8.98 4.63
N ASP A 142 -10.70 8.85 3.43
CA ASP A 142 -11.97 8.13 3.22
C ASP A 142 -11.90 6.68 3.76
N LYS A 143 -10.82 5.95 3.42
CA LYS A 143 -10.62 4.58 3.93
C LYS A 143 -10.57 4.56 5.44
N GLN A 144 -9.81 5.46 6.08
CA GLN A 144 -9.68 5.52 7.53
C GLN A 144 -11.01 5.86 8.21
N LEU A 145 -11.82 6.75 7.63
CA LEU A 145 -13.16 7.07 8.13
C LEU A 145 -14.08 5.84 8.10
N VAL A 146 -14.09 5.09 6.99
CA VAL A 146 -14.87 3.85 6.85
C VAL A 146 -14.35 2.74 7.79
N GLU A 147 -13.04 2.60 7.95
CA GLU A 147 -12.40 1.62 8.83
C GLU A 147 -12.73 1.91 10.31
N MET A 148 -12.73 3.19 10.71
CA MET A 148 -13.19 3.64 12.02
C MET A 148 -14.70 3.39 12.23
N GLU A 149 -15.56 3.70 11.25
CA GLU A 149 -17.00 3.49 11.39
C GLU A 149 -17.37 1.99 11.45
N ILE A 150 -16.62 1.13 10.74
CA ILE A 150 -16.73 -0.33 10.87
C ILE A 150 -16.31 -0.78 12.28
N GLY A 151 -15.24 -0.22 12.84
CA GLY A 151 -14.82 -0.46 14.23
C GLY A 151 -15.94 -0.11 15.22
N ILE A 152 -16.47 1.11 15.16
CA ILE A 152 -17.58 1.58 16.02
C ILE A 152 -18.82 0.68 15.89
N LYS A 153 -19.15 0.22 14.67
CA LYS A 153 -20.27 -0.71 14.44
C LYS A 153 -19.98 -2.13 14.94
N ALA A 154 -18.73 -2.58 14.91
CA ALA A 154 -18.32 -3.86 15.48
C ALA A 154 -18.36 -3.83 17.02
N ASP A 155 -17.84 -2.77 17.65
CA ASP A 155 -17.89 -2.57 19.10
C ASP A 155 -19.33 -2.42 19.59
N LYS A 156 -20.19 -1.69 18.86
CA LYS A 156 -21.62 -1.63 19.15
C LYS A 156 -22.27 -3.02 19.13
N ARG A 157 -22.00 -3.85 18.12
CA ARG A 157 -22.50 -5.24 18.05
C ARG A 157 -21.90 -6.17 19.13
N ALA A 158 -20.65 -5.93 19.52
CA ALA A 158 -20.01 -6.64 20.62
C ALA A 158 -20.59 -6.23 21.98
N LEU A 159 -21.11 -5.00 22.11
CA LEU A 159 -21.84 -4.54 23.28
C LEU A 159 -23.28 -5.08 23.29
N GLU A 160 -23.97 -5.02 22.15
CA GLU A 160 -25.32 -5.60 21.94
C GLU A 160 -25.37 -7.13 22.13
N SER A 161 -24.24 -7.84 22.06
CA SER A 161 -24.16 -9.29 22.37
C SER A 161 -23.65 -9.61 23.78
N LYS A 162 -22.92 -8.69 24.43
CA LYS A 162 -22.48 -8.82 25.85
C LYS A 162 -23.54 -8.38 26.84
N VAL A 163 -24.30 -7.33 26.50
CA VAL A 163 -25.57 -7.02 27.16
C VAL A 163 -26.54 -8.11 26.74
N SER A 164 -26.80 -9.08 27.62
CA SER A 164 -27.70 -10.19 27.32
C SER A 164 -29.13 -9.68 27.21
N ARG A 165 -29.51 -9.29 26.01
CA ARG A 165 -30.83 -8.74 25.71
C ARG A 165 -31.95 -9.71 26.13
N MET A 166 -31.75 -11.01 25.99
CA MET A 166 -32.70 -12.01 26.49
C MET A 166 -32.86 -12.01 28.02
N GLN A 167 -31.83 -11.67 28.79
CA GLN A 167 -31.96 -11.50 30.26
C GLN A 167 -32.69 -10.20 30.62
N PHE A 168 -32.43 -9.11 29.90
CA PHE A 168 -33.14 -7.85 30.12
C PHE A 168 -34.62 -7.95 29.71
N ASP A 169 -34.90 -8.49 28.53
CA ASP A 169 -36.25 -8.71 28.03
C ASP A 169 -36.99 -9.70 28.95
N SER A 170 -36.36 -10.79 29.40
CA SER A 170 -36.97 -11.74 30.36
C SER A 170 -37.26 -11.13 31.75
N MET A 171 -36.35 -10.30 32.31
CA MET A 171 -36.65 -9.56 33.55
C MET A 171 -37.75 -8.53 33.34
N THR A 172 -37.84 -7.92 32.15
CA THR A 172 -38.91 -6.95 31.81
C THR A 172 -40.27 -7.65 31.68
N GLU A 173 -40.32 -8.85 31.08
CA GLU A 173 -41.52 -9.69 31.04
C GLU A 173 -41.95 -10.15 32.44
N GLN A 174 -41.02 -10.62 33.28
CA GLN A 174 -41.32 -10.98 34.67
C GLN A 174 -41.84 -9.79 35.48
N LEU A 175 -41.24 -8.61 35.34
CA LEU A 175 -41.68 -7.40 36.02
C LEU A 175 -43.06 -6.94 35.52
N SER A 176 -43.32 -7.04 34.21
CA SER A 176 -44.63 -6.74 33.61
C SER A 176 -45.71 -7.71 34.11
N ALA A 177 -45.41 -9.00 34.20
CA ALA A 177 -46.31 -10.01 34.76
C ALA A 177 -46.64 -9.72 36.23
N MET A 178 -45.63 -9.37 37.06
CA MET A 178 -45.85 -8.96 38.45
C MET A 178 -46.70 -7.68 38.56
N PHE A 179 -46.51 -6.70 37.68
CA PHE A 179 -47.37 -5.52 37.64
C PHE A 179 -48.82 -5.86 37.25
N HIS A 180 -49.04 -6.74 36.28
CA HIS A 180 -50.39 -7.20 35.93
C HIS A 180 -51.06 -7.99 37.06
N GLU A 181 -50.32 -8.79 37.83
CA GLU A 181 -50.84 -9.50 39.01
C GLU A 181 -51.13 -8.54 40.18
N LEU A 182 -50.31 -7.52 40.39
CA LEU A 182 -50.59 -6.44 41.35
C LEU A 182 -51.84 -5.65 40.96
N LEU A 183 -51.98 -5.28 39.68
CA LEU A 183 -53.15 -4.58 39.16
C LEU A 183 -54.43 -5.42 39.27
N SER A 184 -54.39 -6.73 39.03
CA SER A 184 -55.56 -7.60 39.20
C SER A 184 -55.96 -7.75 40.67
N LYS A 185 -54.98 -7.80 41.60
CA LYS A 185 -55.24 -7.80 43.04
C LYS A 185 -55.82 -6.47 43.53
N VAL A 186 -55.28 -5.33 43.09
CA VAL A 186 -55.79 -4.00 43.45
C VAL A 186 -57.19 -3.76 42.90
N THR A 187 -57.45 -4.08 41.63
CA THR A 187 -58.80 -3.94 41.04
C THR A 187 -59.80 -4.95 41.62
N GLY A 188 -59.36 -6.14 42.04
CA GLY A 188 -60.18 -7.07 42.81
C GLY A 188 -60.58 -6.51 44.17
N GLN A 189 -59.62 -5.95 44.92
CA GLN A 189 -59.89 -5.26 46.19
C GLN A 189 -60.79 -4.04 45.99
N GLU A 190 -60.58 -3.25 44.93
CA GLU A 190 -61.44 -2.12 44.57
C GLU A 190 -62.89 -2.56 44.31
N GLN A 191 -63.11 -3.66 43.60
CA GLN A 191 -64.45 -4.23 43.41
C GLN A 191 -65.08 -4.73 44.71
N ASP A 192 -64.30 -5.32 45.62
CA ASP A 192 -64.82 -5.74 46.93
C ASP A 192 -65.11 -4.54 47.84
N TRP A 193 -64.32 -3.46 47.78
CA TRP A 193 -64.63 -2.18 48.42
C TRP A 193 -65.89 -1.54 47.83
N HIS A 194 -66.11 -1.60 46.51
CA HIS A 194 -67.38 -1.18 45.91
C HIS A 194 -68.54 -2.03 46.43
N LYS A 195 -68.44 -3.37 46.49
CA LYS A 195 -69.50 -4.23 47.07
C LYS A 195 -69.76 -3.93 48.55
N VAL A 196 -68.75 -3.52 49.31
CA VAL A 196 -68.92 -3.07 50.71
C VAL A 196 -69.56 -1.67 50.75
N MET A 197 -69.21 -0.78 49.84
CA MET A 197 -69.82 0.55 49.70
C MET A 197 -71.28 0.47 49.26
N ASP A 198 -71.64 -0.40 48.32
CA ASP A 198 -73.02 -0.67 47.89
C ASP A 198 -73.85 -1.25 49.03
N LYS A 199 -73.29 -2.20 49.80
CA LYS A 199 -73.93 -2.73 51.01
C LYS A 199 -74.09 -1.67 52.08
N LEU A 200 -73.09 -0.81 52.28
CA LEU A 200 -73.17 0.28 53.25
C LEU A 200 -74.14 1.38 52.78
N SER A 201 -74.22 1.69 51.49
CA SER A 201 -75.18 2.65 50.94
C SER A 201 -76.59 2.11 51.01
N THR A 202 -76.83 0.87 50.58
CA THR A 202 -78.16 0.24 50.70
C THR A 202 -78.57 0.01 52.16
N GLU A 203 -77.65 -0.34 53.06
CA GLU A 203 -77.94 -0.39 54.50
C GLU A 203 -78.14 1.03 55.07
N MET A 204 -77.42 2.05 54.58
CA MET A 204 -77.59 3.45 54.98
C MET A 204 -78.87 4.06 54.42
N GLU A 205 -79.34 3.68 53.24
CA GLU A 205 -80.63 4.07 52.65
C GLU A 205 -81.77 3.36 53.37
N CYS A 206 -81.62 2.06 53.68
CA CYS A 206 -82.56 1.32 54.53
C CYS A 206 -82.57 1.83 55.96
N LYS A 207 -81.43 2.33 56.47
CA LYS A 207 -81.32 3.01 57.76
C LYS A 207 -81.97 4.37 57.67
N VAL A 208 -81.52 5.31 56.84
CA VAL A 208 -82.13 6.65 56.63
C VAL A 208 -83.64 6.57 56.36
N GLY A 209 -84.13 5.61 55.58
CA GLY A 209 -85.57 5.34 55.39
C GLY A 209 -86.32 4.86 56.65
N ARG A 210 -85.61 4.43 57.69
CA ARG A 210 -86.08 4.19 59.07
C ARG A 210 -85.56 5.26 60.06
N GLN A 211 -84.69 6.16 59.61
CA GLN A 211 -83.76 6.97 60.40
C GLN A 211 -83.74 8.44 59.91
N GLU A 212 -84.91 8.92 59.47
CA GLU A 212 -85.46 10.24 59.87
C GLU A 212 -85.57 10.40 61.43
N ARG A 213 -84.91 9.52 62.19
CA ARG A 213 -84.88 9.36 63.65
C ARG A 213 -83.47 8.91 64.09
N HIS A 214 -82.53 9.86 64.16
CA HIS A 214 -81.23 9.87 64.90
C HIS A 214 -80.04 9.06 64.33
N GLY A 215 -78.81 9.63 64.18
CA GLY A 215 -77.61 8.97 63.57
C GLY A 215 -76.25 9.15 64.33
N VAL A 216 -75.10 9.21 63.60
CA VAL A 216 -73.72 9.70 63.99
C VAL A 216 -72.53 8.69 64.24
N VAL A 217 -71.59 8.55 63.24
CA VAL A 217 -70.08 8.67 63.22
C VAL A 217 -69.07 7.63 63.87
N VAL A 218 -67.78 7.67 63.40
CA VAL A 218 -66.43 7.04 63.77
C VAL A 218 -66.14 5.55 63.42
N ILE A 219 -64.91 4.98 63.30
CA ILE A 219 -63.50 5.36 63.71
C ILE A 219 -62.39 5.11 62.59
N LEU A 220 -61.11 4.78 62.94
CA LEU A 220 -59.88 4.64 62.09
C LEU A 220 -58.85 3.58 62.65
N MET A 221 -57.77 3.19 61.90
CA MET A 221 -56.33 3.03 62.34
C MET A 221 -55.39 2.19 61.40
N GLY A 222 -54.04 2.32 61.48
CA GLY A 222 -53.03 1.48 60.74
C GLY A 222 -51.51 1.77 61.00
N THR A 223 -50.61 0.93 60.40
CA THR A 223 -49.13 1.04 60.05
C THR A 223 -48.02 1.30 61.13
N GLU A 224 -46.95 0.47 61.27
CA GLU A 224 -45.53 0.45 60.72
C GLU A 224 -44.45 1.28 61.52
N CYS A 225 -43.09 1.18 61.45
CA CYS A 225 -42.02 0.44 60.72
C CYS A 225 -40.67 0.32 61.56
N PHE A 226 -39.52 -0.21 61.06
CA PHE A 226 -38.24 -0.35 61.85
C PHE A 226 -36.83 -0.34 61.10
N SER A 227 -35.90 0.54 61.52
CA SER A 227 -34.39 0.47 61.57
C SER A 227 -33.43 0.54 60.33
N THR A 228 -32.09 0.56 60.58
CA THR A 228 -30.99 1.24 59.81
C THR A 228 -29.58 0.57 59.99
N SER A 229 -28.52 0.87 59.18
CA SER A 229 -27.06 0.79 59.55
C SER A 229 -26.03 1.31 58.47
N PHE A 230 -24.71 1.00 58.58
CA PHE A 230 -23.55 1.96 58.48
C PHE A 230 -22.18 1.32 58.04
N CYS A 231 -21.16 2.06 57.53
CA CYS A 231 -19.72 1.61 57.42
C CYS A 231 -18.65 2.71 57.05
N GLN A 232 -17.32 2.49 57.24
CA GLN A 232 -16.20 3.48 57.08
C GLN A 232 -14.75 2.88 56.92
N LEU A 233 -13.72 3.61 56.38
CA LEU A 233 -12.30 3.14 56.13
C LEU A 233 -11.20 4.29 55.98
N PRO A 234 -9.86 4.06 56.22
CA PRO A 234 -8.74 5.06 56.06
C PRO A 234 -7.47 4.65 55.20
N GLN A 235 -6.35 5.44 55.19
CA GLN A 235 -5.18 5.44 54.23
C GLN A 235 -3.72 5.59 54.81
N THR A 236 -2.64 5.39 53.98
CA THR A 236 -1.15 5.69 54.12
C THR A 236 -0.37 5.46 52.76
N SER A 237 0.97 5.59 52.53
CA SER A 237 2.03 6.69 52.57
C SER A 237 3.49 6.07 52.41
N THR A 238 4.64 6.59 51.89
CA THR A 238 5.14 7.75 51.07
C THR A 238 6.70 7.60 50.74
N SER A 239 7.31 8.37 49.78
CA SER A 239 8.79 8.54 49.42
C SER A 239 9.51 7.48 48.52
N ALA A 240 10.59 7.67 47.68
CA ALA A 240 11.59 8.72 47.25
C ALA A 240 13.01 8.74 47.92
N GLY A 241 14.21 9.00 47.31
CA GLY A 241 14.73 9.20 45.91
C GLY A 241 16.14 9.94 45.85
N HIS A 242 17.10 9.69 44.89
CA HIS A 242 18.45 10.39 44.75
C HIS A 242 19.21 10.26 43.35
N MET A 243 20.47 10.76 43.18
CA MET A 243 21.13 11.14 41.85
C MET A 243 22.70 11.00 41.68
N LEU A 244 23.23 11.04 40.41
CA LEU A 244 24.58 11.51 39.87
C LEU A 244 25.82 10.54 39.54
N PRO A 245 26.86 10.93 38.71
CA PRO A 245 27.65 10.05 37.78
C PRO A 245 29.23 10.26 37.74
N ILE A 246 29.91 10.13 36.53
CA ILE A 246 31.37 10.36 36.12
C ILE A 246 32.18 9.02 35.87
N THR A 247 33.22 8.77 35.01
CA THR A 247 34.21 9.39 34.03
C THR A 247 34.45 8.40 32.83
N LYS A 248 35.12 8.57 31.65
CA LYS A 248 36.09 9.47 30.92
C LYS A 248 37.62 9.13 30.95
N LEU A 249 38.28 8.91 29.78
CA LEU A 249 39.76 8.85 29.53
C LEU A 249 40.17 9.10 28.03
N VAL A 250 41.44 9.41 27.69
CA VAL A 250 41.98 9.78 26.33
C VAL A 250 43.49 9.39 26.18
N VAL A 251 44.06 9.50 24.96
CA VAL A 251 45.49 9.36 24.50
C VAL A 251 46.10 7.93 24.62
N GLU A 252 47.18 7.50 23.92
CA GLU A 252 48.24 8.07 23.03
C GLU A 252 48.69 6.97 21.99
N VAL A 253 49.72 6.94 21.09
CA VAL A 253 50.98 7.67 20.72
C VAL A 253 51.27 7.45 19.20
N ALA A 254 52.19 8.19 18.54
CA ALA A 254 52.71 7.88 17.18
C ALA A 254 54.20 8.26 16.93
N ALA A 255 55.01 7.36 16.37
CA ALA A 255 56.32 7.63 15.71
C ALA A 255 56.92 6.38 15.02
N ASN A 256 57.40 6.50 13.76
CA ASN A 256 58.55 5.78 13.16
C ASN A 256 58.63 5.91 11.62
N ALA A 257 59.54 6.75 11.09
CA ALA A 257 59.91 6.75 9.66
C ALA A 257 61.24 7.52 9.40
N ALA A 258 62.41 6.87 9.59
CA ALA A 258 63.70 7.49 9.24
C ALA A 258 64.84 6.47 9.01
N LYS A 259 65.09 6.09 7.73
CA LYS A 259 66.40 5.69 7.17
C LYS A 259 66.30 5.28 5.68
N ASN A 260 67.47 5.21 5.03
CA ASN A 260 67.74 4.64 3.70
C ASN A 260 67.13 5.32 2.46
N ILE A 261 67.80 6.38 1.98
CA ILE A 261 68.24 6.42 0.57
C ILE A 261 69.73 6.80 0.56
N GLN A 262 70.58 5.94 0.00
CA GLN A 262 71.99 6.26 -0.30
C GLN A 262 72.50 5.43 -1.47
N ARG A 263 72.33 5.94 -2.71
CA ARG A 263 73.13 5.67 -3.93
C ARG A 263 72.40 6.27 -5.15
N VAL A 264 73.05 7.21 -5.83
CA VAL A 264 72.74 7.62 -7.20
C VAL A 264 74.07 7.74 -7.96
N PRO A 265 74.21 7.24 -9.20
CA PRO A 265 75.46 7.34 -9.96
C PRO A 265 75.82 8.78 -10.34
N ASN A 266 77.12 9.05 -10.46
CA ASN A 266 77.65 10.34 -10.88
C ASN A 266 77.37 10.61 -12.38
N MET A 267 76.87 11.81 -12.69
CA MET A 267 76.71 12.33 -14.06
C MET A 267 77.23 13.79 -14.09
N GLY A 268 77.81 14.19 -15.22
CA GLY A 268 78.62 15.41 -15.35
C GLY A 268 77.92 16.74 -15.06
N PRO A 269 78.71 17.84 -14.96
CA PRO A 269 78.26 19.10 -14.38
C PRO A 269 77.19 19.80 -15.23
N LYS A 270 75.93 19.66 -14.81
CA LYS A 270 74.90 20.67 -15.08
C LYS A 270 75.20 21.90 -14.23
N LYS A 271 74.76 23.09 -14.67
CA LYS A 271 74.80 24.31 -13.84
C LYS A 271 74.16 24.02 -12.48
N ALA A 272 74.79 24.47 -11.39
CA ALA A 272 74.13 24.46 -10.10
C ALA A 272 72.88 25.37 -10.19
N PRO A 273 71.70 24.89 -9.78
CA PRO A 273 70.52 25.76 -9.65
C PRO A 273 70.77 26.82 -8.57
N SER A 274 70.05 27.93 -8.64
CA SER A 274 70.08 28.94 -7.60
C SER A 274 69.48 28.37 -6.30
N VAL A 275 69.84 28.97 -5.15
CA VAL A 275 69.26 28.56 -3.86
C VAL A 275 67.74 28.77 -3.85
N GLU A 276 67.28 29.82 -4.53
CA GLU A 276 65.86 30.18 -4.68
C GLU A 276 65.09 29.13 -5.49
N GLU A 277 65.64 28.65 -6.62
CA GLU A 277 65.06 27.56 -7.42
C GLU A 277 64.91 26.27 -6.59
N VAL A 278 65.89 25.96 -5.72
CA VAL A 278 65.84 24.77 -4.85
C VAL A 278 64.78 24.91 -3.75
N ASP A 279 64.64 26.08 -3.13
CA ASP A 279 63.62 26.32 -2.09
C ASP A 279 62.19 26.43 -2.66
N ASP A 280 62.01 26.94 -3.89
CA ASP A 280 60.71 26.96 -4.58
C ASP A 280 60.26 25.55 -4.99
N ILE A 281 61.18 24.72 -5.52
CA ILE A 281 60.92 23.29 -5.77
C ILE A 281 60.56 22.56 -4.48
N LYS A 282 61.25 22.87 -3.37
CA LYS A 282 60.97 22.28 -2.06
C LYS A 282 59.59 22.65 -1.54
N ARG A 283 59.20 23.93 -1.55
CA ARG A 283 57.84 24.37 -1.17
C ARG A 283 56.76 23.69 -2.02
N SER A 284 57.02 23.51 -3.31
CA SER A 284 56.12 22.79 -4.22
C SER A 284 55.98 21.30 -3.87
N LEU A 285 57.08 20.65 -3.48
CA LEU A 285 57.09 19.24 -3.05
C LEU A 285 56.40 19.03 -1.70
N ASP A 286 56.60 19.96 -0.76
CA ASP A 286 55.95 19.93 0.56
C ASP A 286 54.41 20.06 0.40
N PHE A 287 53.94 21.01 -0.42
CA PHE A 287 52.51 21.17 -0.77
C PHE A 287 51.91 19.91 -1.45
N LEU A 288 52.59 19.36 -2.46
CA LEU A 288 52.14 18.12 -3.12
C LEU A 288 52.12 16.92 -2.15
N THR A 289 52.97 16.92 -1.12
CA THR A 289 52.97 15.88 -0.08
C THR A 289 51.75 16.00 0.85
N GLU A 290 51.35 17.22 1.19
CA GLU A 290 50.14 17.50 1.97
C GLU A 290 48.87 17.11 1.21
N GLU A 291 48.73 17.53 -0.05
CA GLU A 291 47.63 17.13 -0.94
C GLU A 291 47.52 15.60 -1.09
N VAL A 292 48.64 14.91 -1.35
CA VAL A 292 48.67 13.43 -1.43
C VAL A 292 48.28 12.79 -0.09
N SER A 293 48.54 13.44 1.04
CA SER A 293 48.08 12.95 2.35
C SER A 293 46.56 13.10 2.52
N ALA A 294 45.98 14.22 2.08
CA ALA A 294 44.54 14.47 2.11
C ALA A 294 43.78 13.49 1.19
N VAL A 295 44.27 13.25 -0.04
CA VAL A 295 43.72 12.26 -0.97
C VAL A 295 43.74 10.85 -0.36
N ARG A 296 44.80 10.46 0.36
CA ARG A 296 44.85 9.16 1.06
C ARG A 296 43.82 9.04 2.20
N LEU A 297 43.55 10.13 2.93
CA LEU A 297 42.51 10.14 3.96
C LEU A 297 41.10 10.03 3.36
N GLN A 298 40.86 10.70 2.22
CA GLN A 298 39.62 10.55 1.45
C GLN A 298 39.46 9.12 0.91
N GLN A 299 40.52 8.55 0.31
CA GLN A 299 40.53 7.16 -0.19
C GLN A 299 40.19 6.15 0.92
N ASN A 300 40.79 6.28 2.10
CA ASN A 300 40.49 5.43 3.26
C ASN A 300 39.04 5.58 3.77
N SER A 301 38.43 6.75 3.58
CA SER A 301 37.02 7.00 3.94
C SER A 301 36.07 6.39 2.92
N ILE A 302 36.37 6.52 1.62
CA ILE A 302 35.64 5.87 0.52
C ILE A 302 35.68 4.35 0.66
N LEU A 303 36.82 3.76 1.01
CA LEU A 303 36.94 2.30 1.22
C LEU A 303 35.98 1.79 2.30
N LYS A 304 35.88 2.48 3.44
CA LYS A 304 34.92 2.13 4.52
C LYS A 304 33.47 2.21 4.06
N LEU A 305 33.10 3.27 3.33
CA LEU A 305 31.75 3.43 2.78
C LEU A 305 31.44 2.33 1.74
N VAL A 306 32.42 1.91 0.95
CA VAL A 306 32.27 0.79 0.01
C VAL A 306 32.10 -0.56 0.73
N GLU A 307 32.73 -0.76 1.89
CA GLU A 307 32.50 -1.93 2.75
C GLU A 307 31.11 -1.92 3.39
N GLU A 308 30.66 -0.76 3.89
CA GLU A 308 29.31 -0.57 4.43
C GLU A 308 28.22 -0.82 3.36
N VAL A 309 28.37 -0.26 2.16
CA VAL A 309 27.44 -0.50 1.03
C VAL A 309 27.39 -1.98 0.64
N LYS A 310 28.51 -2.71 0.69
CA LYS A 310 28.51 -4.17 0.47
C LYS A 310 27.74 -4.92 1.57
N ALA A 311 27.95 -4.55 2.84
CA ALA A 311 27.23 -5.15 3.96
C ALA A 311 25.71 -4.88 3.88
N LEU A 312 25.30 -3.65 3.54
CA LEU A 312 23.91 -3.26 3.36
C LEU A 312 23.23 -4.03 2.20
N ARG A 313 23.92 -4.25 1.08
CA ARG A 313 23.41 -5.08 -0.04
C ARG A 313 23.10 -6.51 0.40
N ILE A 314 24.05 -7.17 1.09
CA ILE A 314 23.85 -8.52 1.63
C ILE A 314 22.68 -8.56 2.64
N GLN A 315 22.55 -7.52 3.47
CA GLN A 315 21.41 -7.39 4.38
C GLN A 315 20.07 -7.13 3.67
N ASN A 316 20.06 -6.54 2.47
CA ASN A 316 18.82 -6.36 1.71
C ASN A 316 18.40 -7.67 1.05
N GLU A 317 19.31 -8.38 0.37
CA GLU A 317 19.02 -9.72 -0.18
C GLU A 317 18.39 -10.67 0.85
N GLU A 318 18.86 -10.63 2.11
CA GLU A 318 18.29 -11.45 3.19
C GLU A 318 16.93 -10.94 3.70
N LYS A 319 16.69 -9.62 3.70
CA LYS A 319 15.34 -9.07 3.92
C LYS A 319 14.38 -9.47 2.81
N ASP A 320 14.82 -9.48 1.55
CA ASP A 320 13.98 -9.81 0.39
C ASP A 320 13.55 -11.28 0.41
N LYS A 321 14.50 -12.18 0.70
CA LYS A 321 14.22 -13.60 1.00
C LYS A 321 13.21 -13.75 2.14
N ARG A 322 13.33 -12.91 3.18
CA ARG A 322 12.42 -12.93 4.33
C ARG A 322 11.03 -12.37 4.00
N LEU A 323 10.94 -11.32 3.20
CA LEU A 323 9.68 -10.75 2.71
C LEU A 323 8.93 -11.77 1.87
N ALA A 324 9.55 -12.34 0.83
CA ALA A 324 8.94 -13.36 -0.02
C ALA A 324 8.44 -14.60 0.78
N PHE A 325 9.18 -15.01 1.81
CA PHE A 325 8.75 -16.06 2.75
C PHE A 325 7.52 -15.65 3.58
N LEU A 326 7.49 -14.41 4.09
CA LEU A 326 6.36 -13.91 4.88
C LEU A 326 5.12 -13.69 4.03
N GLU A 327 5.25 -13.13 2.83
CA GLU A 327 4.16 -12.99 1.84
C GLU A 327 3.54 -14.34 1.47
N SER A 328 4.38 -15.35 1.19
CA SER A 328 3.94 -16.72 0.93
C SER A 328 3.12 -17.28 2.09
N ARG A 329 3.56 -17.06 3.35
CA ARG A 329 2.82 -17.46 4.55
C ARG A 329 1.53 -16.66 4.76
N VAL A 330 1.51 -15.37 4.46
CA VAL A 330 0.30 -14.53 4.52
C VAL A 330 -0.73 -15.02 3.49
N ALA A 331 -0.30 -15.31 2.26
CA ALA A 331 -1.16 -15.87 1.22
C ALA A 331 -1.72 -17.26 1.60
N ASP A 332 -0.90 -18.15 2.17
CA ASP A 332 -1.39 -19.45 2.66
C ASP A 332 -2.42 -19.30 3.81
N LEU A 333 -2.20 -18.38 4.75
CA LEU A 333 -3.12 -18.11 5.86
C LEU A 333 -4.42 -17.42 5.39
N GLU A 334 -4.33 -16.46 4.47
CA GLU A 334 -5.48 -15.80 3.85
C GLU A 334 -6.31 -16.80 3.03
N GLN A 335 -5.65 -17.71 2.31
CA GLN A 335 -6.36 -18.76 1.59
C GLN A 335 -6.98 -19.80 2.53
N TYR A 336 -6.36 -20.05 3.70
CA TYR A 336 -6.91 -20.92 4.74
C TYR A 336 -8.15 -20.30 5.40
N SER A 337 -8.19 -19.01 5.69
CA SER A 337 -9.40 -18.37 6.25
C SER A 337 -10.60 -18.42 5.28
N ARG A 338 -10.34 -18.33 3.97
CA ARG A 338 -11.33 -18.48 2.89
C ARG A 338 -11.66 -19.94 2.53
N ILE A 339 -11.10 -20.94 3.22
CA ILE A 339 -11.17 -22.36 2.77
C ILE A 339 -12.59 -22.97 2.86
N ASN A 340 -13.43 -22.43 3.74
CA ASN A 340 -14.83 -22.81 3.91
C ASN A 340 -15.82 -21.91 3.13
N ASP A 341 -15.32 -20.87 2.46
CA ASP A 341 -16.14 -19.93 1.69
C ASP A 341 -16.32 -20.43 0.24
N ASP A 342 -17.56 -20.38 -0.24
CA ASP A 342 -17.92 -20.42 -1.66
C ASP A 342 -18.37 -19.04 -2.15
N VAL A 343 -18.10 -18.75 -3.42
CA VAL A 343 -18.54 -17.54 -4.13
C VAL A 343 -19.59 -17.92 -5.17
N ILE A 344 -20.79 -17.37 -5.03
CA ILE A 344 -21.89 -17.50 -5.99
C ILE A 344 -21.95 -16.24 -6.86
N SER A 345 -21.96 -16.41 -8.18
CA SER A 345 -22.00 -15.31 -9.16
C SER A 345 -23.14 -15.49 -10.15
N GLY A 346 -23.76 -14.39 -10.59
CA GLY A 346 -24.82 -14.37 -11.61
C GLY A 346 -26.25 -14.55 -11.07
N LEU A 347 -26.40 -14.84 -9.78
CA LEU A 347 -27.69 -14.90 -9.09
C LEU A 347 -28.33 -13.51 -8.97
N ASN A 348 -29.66 -13.43 -9.03
CA ASN A 348 -30.40 -12.19 -8.80
C ASN A 348 -30.95 -12.20 -7.37
N ILE A 349 -30.45 -11.30 -6.52
CA ILE A 349 -30.86 -11.16 -5.12
C ILE A 349 -31.48 -9.78 -4.93
N LYS A 350 -32.69 -9.74 -4.37
CA LYS A 350 -33.29 -8.53 -3.82
C LYS A 350 -32.50 -8.17 -2.55
N ALA A 351 -31.63 -7.17 -2.64
CA ALA A 351 -30.96 -6.63 -1.46
C ALA A 351 -32.02 -5.96 -0.55
N ARG A 352 -32.11 -6.36 0.72
CA ARG A 352 -33.00 -5.74 1.70
C ARG A 352 -32.58 -4.28 1.94
N SER A 353 -33.16 -3.37 1.18
CA SER A 353 -32.87 -1.94 1.29
C SER A 353 -33.45 -1.39 2.58
N TYR A 354 -32.56 -1.06 3.52
CA TYR A 354 -32.96 -0.40 4.78
C TYR A 354 -33.70 0.91 4.50
N ALA A 355 -33.30 1.65 3.45
CA ALA A 355 -34.01 2.85 3.01
C ALA A 355 -35.47 2.56 2.58
N ARG A 356 -35.75 1.43 1.91
CA ARG A 356 -37.14 1.03 1.60
C ARG A 356 -37.96 0.75 2.85
N ALA A 357 -37.38 0.08 3.85
CA ALA A 357 -38.06 -0.21 5.11
C ALA A 357 -38.40 1.06 5.91
N VAL A 358 -37.65 2.14 5.75
CA VAL A 358 -37.98 3.45 6.35
C VAL A 358 -39.00 4.23 5.52
N THR A 359 -38.98 4.13 4.18
CA THR A 359 -40.01 4.78 3.33
C THR A 359 -41.36 4.06 3.32
N ALA A 360 -41.41 2.77 3.69
CA ALA A 360 -42.64 1.98 3.77
C ALA A 360 -43.49 2.29 5.03
N GLY A 361 -43.39 3.51 5.56
CA GLY A 361 -44.20 3.99 6.68
C GLY A 361 -45.64 4.40 6.29
N ASP A 362 -46.02 4.25 5.01
CA ASP A 362 -47.33 4.61 4.50
C ASP A 362 -47.89 3.53 3.54
N GLY A 363 -49.01 2.92 3.93
CA GLY A 363 -49.97 2.19 3.08
C GLY A 363 -49.58 0.91 2.32
N GLY A 364 -48.31 0.68 1.99
CA GLY A 364 -47.90 -0.41 1.09
C GLY A 364 -47.78 -1.77 1.77
N GLU A 365 -48.58 -2.77 1.34
CA GLU A 365 -48.39 -4.16 1.76
C GLU A 365 -46.98 -4.68 1.37
N PRO A 366 -46.29 -5.39 2.27
CA PRO A 366 -44.97 -5.94 1.98
C PRO A 366 -45.09 -7.18 1.07
N ASP A 367 -44.72 -7.02 -0.20
CA ASP A 367 -44.49 -8.12 -1.16
C ASP A 367 -43.71 -9.26 -0.48
N GLU A 368 -44.31 -10.45 -0.39
CA GLU A 368 -43.92 -11.55 0.51
C GLU A 368 -42.43 -11.94 0.38
N LEU A 369 -41.85 -11.68 -0.78
CA LEU A 369 -40.45 -11.91 -1.12
C LEU A 369 -39.45 -10.92 -0.48
N ASP A 370 -39.82 -9.66 -0.17
CA ASP A 370 -38.90 -8.62 0.36
C ASP A 370 -38.45 -8.89 1.81
N VAL A 371 -39.12 -9.81 2.52
CA VAL A 371 -38.74 -10.25 3.88
C VAL A 371 -37.58 -11.26 3.85
N SER A 372 -37.38 -12.00 2.75
CA SER A 372 -36.43 -13.13 2.69
C SER A 372 -34.95 -12.71 2.86
N SER A 373 -34.20 -13.45 3.69
CA SER A 373 -32.76 -13.20 3.91
C SER A 373 -31.94 -13.54 2.65
N THR A 374 -30.72 -12.99 2.53
CA THR A 374 -29.78 -13.32 1.44
C THR A 374 -29.55 -14.82 1.34
N GLU A 375 -29.45 -15.50 2.48
CA GLU A 375 -29.32 -16.93 2.62
C GLU A 375 -30.56 -17.68 2.11
N GLN A 376 -31.76 -17.26 2.52
CA GLN A 376 -33.01 -17.87 2.08
C GLN A 376 -33.22 -17.70 0.56
N GLN A 377 -32.89 -16.54 -0.01
CA GLN A 377 -32.95 -16.31 -1.46
C GLN A 377 -31.97 -17.23 -2.23
N VAL A 378 -30.78 -17.49 -1.67
CA VAL A 378 -29.82 -18.47 -2.22
C VAL A 378 -30.38 -19.89 -2.11
N ALA A 379 -30.89 -20.29 -0.94
CA ALA A 379 -31.43 -21.62 -0.69
C ALA A 379 -32.62 -21.93 -1.61
N THR A 380 -33.62 -21.04 -1.69
CA THR A 380 -34.79 -21.19 -2.57
C THR A 380 -34.38 -21.27 -4.05
N PHE A 381 -33.41 -20.48 -4.52
CA PHE A 381 -32.89 -20.62 -5.88
C PHE A 381 -32.23 -21.98 -6.12
N LEU A 382 -31.38 -22.45 -5.20
CA LEU A 382 -30.69 -23.73 -5.33
C LEU A 382 -31.68 -24.91 -5.31
N GLN A 383 -32.68 -24.86 -4.42
CA GLN A 383 -33.76 -25.83 -4.36
C GLN A 383 -34.56 -25.87 -5.69
N SER A 384 -34.79 -24.71 -6.34
CA SER A 384 -35.41 -24.63 -7.68
C SER A 384 -34.57 -25.26 -8.81
N LYS A 385 -33.30 -25.61 -8.55
CA LYS A 385 -32.40 -26.37 -9.42
C LYS A 385 -32.13 -27.79 -8.91
N GLY A 386 -32.96 -28.25 -7.96
CA GLY A 386 -32.82 -29.55 -7.32
C GLY A 386 -31.51 -29.71 -6.54
N ILE A 387 -30.90 -28.60 -6.09
CA ILE A 387 -29.70 -28.61 -5.25
C ILE A 387 -30.14 -28.52 -3.79
N GLU A 388 -29.80 -29.54 -3.03
CA GLU A 388 -30.04 -29.59 -1.59
C GLU A 388 -28.99 -28.72 -0.86
N LEU A 389 -29.45 -27.83 0.02
CA LEU A 389 -28.63 -26.97 0.87
C LEU A 389 -29.28 -26.88 2.24
N ASP A 390 -28.60 -27.37 3.27
CA ASP A 390 -28.99 -27.20 4.66
C ASP A 390 -28.43 -25.88 5.21
N CYS A 391 -29.33 -24.97 5.55
CA CYS A 391 -29.00 -23.63 6.05
C CYS A 391 -28.33 -23.67 7.44
N ASN A 392 -28.62 -24.69 8.26
CA ASN A 392 -28.01 -24.84 9.59
C ASN A 392 -26.48 -25.05 9.55
N ASN A 393 -25.91 -25.32 8.37
CA ASN A 393 -24.48 -25.48 8.15
C ASN A 393 -23.80 -24.22 7.58
N ILE A 394 -24.52 -23.11 7.46
CA ILE A 394 -24.02 -21.82 6.96
C ILE A 394 -23.64 -20.93 8.16
N GLU A 395 -22.41 -20.41 8.17
CA GLU A 395 -21.93 -19.47 9.21
C GLU A 395 -22.31 -18.02 8.87
N ALA A 396 -22.23 -17.67 7.59
CA ALA A 396 -22.58 -16.35 7.08
C ALA A 396 -22.88 -16.39 5.57
N CYS A 397 -23.88 -15.63 5.13
CA CYS A 397 -24.19 -15.42 3.71
C CYS A 397 -24.41 -13.92 3.45
N HIS A 398 -23.58 -13.32 2.59
CA HIS A 398 -23.59 -11.87 2.35
C HIS A 398 -23.21 -11.48 0.91
N LEU A 399 -23.68 -10.33 0.48
CA LEU A 399 -23.36 -9.76 -0.84
C LEU A 399 -22.02 -9.03 -0.82
N LEU A 400 -21.23 -9.21 -1.88
CA LEU A 400 -20.07 -8.38 -2.17
C LEU A 400 -20.47 -7.06 -2.84
N PRO A 401 -19.74 -5.95 -2.60
CA PRO A 401 -19.94 -4.69 -3.31
C PRO A 401 -19.87 -4.86 -4.83
N LYS A 402 -20.76 -4.18 -5.56
CA LYS A 402 -20.72 -4.11 -7.02
C LYS A 402 -19.56 -3.23 -7.49
N LYS A 403 -19.02 -3.52 -8.67
CA LYS A 403 -18.12 -2.59 -9.39
C LYS A 403 -18.91 -1.60 -10.25
N ASN A 404 -19.87 -2.08 -11.03
CA ASN A 404 -20.75 -1.26 -11.84
C ASN A 404 -22.22 -1.42 -11.40
N ALA A 405 -23.05 -0.39 -11.55
CA ALA A 405 -24.45 -0.42 -11.11
C ALA A 405 -25.27 -1.57 -11.73
N GLY A 406 -25.01 -1.87 -13.01
CA GLY A 406 -25.65 -2.94 -13.77
C GLY A 406 -25.15 -4.36 -13.47
N ASP A 407 -24.04 -4.52 -12.75
CA ASP A 407 -23.53 -5.86 -12.39
C ASP A 407 -24.47 -6.55 -11.40
N LYS A 408 -24.62 -7.87 -11.50
CA LYS A 408 -25.20 -8.67 -10.42
C LYS A 408 -24.14 -8.82 -9.30
N PRO A 409 -24.49 -8.60 -8.02
CA PRO A 409 -23.54 -8.78 -6.94
C PRO A 409 -23.14 -10.26 -6.84
N ALA A 410 -21.89 -10.52 -6.49
CA ALA A 410 -21.48 -11.84 -6.04
C ALA A 410 -21.89 -12.06 -4.58
N VAL A 411 -22.09 -13.31 -4.19
CA VAL A 411 -22.42 -13.73 -2.82
C VAL A 411 -21.24 -14.49 -2.25
N ILE A 412 -20.79 -14.15 -1.04
CA ILE A 412 -19.95 -15.06 -0.24
C ILE A 412 -20.88 -15.84 0.68
N MET A 413 -20.75 -17.16 0.65
CA MET A 413 -21.45 -18.07 1.55
C MET A 413 -20.41 -18.95 2.25
N ARG A 414 -20.29 -18.79 3.56
CA ARG A 414 -19.35 -19.54 4.40
C ARG A 414 -20.05 -20.70 5.07
N PHE A 415 -19.43 -21.87 5.03
CA PHE A 415 -19.89 -23.05 5.75
C PHE A 415 -19.19 -23.22 7.10
N VAL A 416 -19.95 -23.61 8.12
CA VAL A 416 -19.42 -24.06 9.42
C VAL A 416 -18.46 -25.24 9.24
N ASN A 417 -18.74 -26.11 8.26
CA ASN A 417 -17.93 -27.29 7.98
C ASN A 417 -17.72 -27.52 6.47
N ARG A 418 -16.44 -27.59 6.07
CA ARG A 418 -15.92 -27.92 4.73
C ARG A 418 -16.64 -29.08 4.02
N LYS A 419 -17.16 -30.07 4.75
CA LYS A 419 -17.92 -31.21 4.18
C LYS A 419 -19.13 -30.73 3.37
N HIS A 420 -19.85 -29.71 3.85
CA HIS A 420 -21.08 -29.20 3.25
C HIS A 420 -20.77 -28.33 2.02
N LYS A 421 -19.73 -27.48 2.10
CA LYS A 421 -19.12 -26.79 0.95
C LYS A 421 -18.80 -27.75 -0.19
N ILE A 422 -18.05 -28.82 0.11
CA ILE A 422 -17.66 -29.84 -0.89
C ILE A 422 -18.88 -30.58 -1.44
N ALA A 423 -19.93 -30.81 -0.64
CA ALA A 423 -21.18 -31.39 -1.13
C ALA A 423 -21.92 -30.45 -2.11
N LEU A 424 -22.02 -29.14 -1.80
CA LEU A 424 -22.60 -28.14 -2.70
C LEU A 424 -21.83 -28.04 -4.03
N LEU A 425 -20.50 -27.93 -3.97
CA LEU A 425 -19.65 -27.85 -5.17
C LEU A 425 -19.81 -29.07 -6.09
N LYS A 426 -19.94 -30.28 -5.54
CA LYS A 426 -20.26 -31.51 -6.31
C LYS A 426 -21.63 -31.44 -7.00
N GLN A 427 -22.59 -30.73 -6.40
CA GLN A 427 -23.91 -30.51 -7.00
C GLN A 427 -23.92 -29.40 -8.05
N GLY A 428 -22.92 -28.49 -8.09
CA GLY A 428 -22.85 -27.35 -9.01
C GLY A 428 -22.99 -27.69 -10.50
N LYS A 429 -22.76 -28.96 -10.92
CA LYS A 429 -23.10 -29.45 -12.26
C LYS A 429 -24.59 -29.28 -12.64
N LYS A 430 -25.50 -29.22 -11.66
CA LYS A 430 -26.94 -28.96 -11.82
C LYS A 430 -27.24 -27.51 -12.26
N LEU A 431 -26.30 -26.57 -12.11
CA LEU A 431 -26.48 -25.16 -12.50
C LEU A 431 -26.17 -24.87 -13.98
N LYS A 432 -25.74 -25.86 -14.78
CA LYS A 432 -25.49 -25.67 -16.21
C LYS A 432 -26.74 -25.12 -16.91
N GLY A 433 -26.58 -24.03 -17.68
CA GLY A 433 -27.67 -23.34 -18.37
C GLY A 433 -28.42 -22.30 -17.51
N SER A 434 -28.16 -22.18 -16.20
CA SER A 434 -28.83 -21.19 -15.34
C SER A 434 -28.20 -19.79 -15.33
N ASN A 435 -27.01 -19.63 -15.94
CA ASN A 435 -26.14 -18.45 -15.83
C ASN A 435 -25.74 -18.06 -14.39
N VAL A 436 -25.91 -18.98 -13.43
CA VAL A 436 -25.40 -18.89 -12.07
C VAL A 436 -24.24 -19.87 -11.90
N TYR A 437 -23.17 -19.44 -11.21
CA TYR A 437 -21.95 -20.20 -11.02
C TYR A 437 -21.56 -20.21 -9.54
N ILE A 438 -21.17 -21.37 -9.00
CA ILE A 438 -20.57 -21.52 -7.67
C ILE A 438 -19.10 -21.90 -7.87
N ASN A 439 -18.19 -21.21 -7.18
CA ASN A 439 -16.75 -21.47 -7.22
C ASN A 439 -16.17 -21.34 -5.81
N GLU A 440 -15.02 -21.98 -5.52
CA GLU A 440 -14.31 -21.77 -4.26
C GLU A 440 -13.80 -20.31 -4.13
N HIS A 441 -13.81 -19.77 -2.91
CA HIS A 441 -13.28 -18.43 -2.63
C HIS A 441 -11.73 -18.42 -2.67
N LEU A 442 -11.19 -18.11 -3.84
CA LEU A 442 -9.74 -17.96 -4.05
C LEU A 442 -9.25 -16.56 -3.68
N ILE A 443 -8.06 -16.48 -3.07
CA ILE A 443 -7.28 -15.23 -2.98
C ILE A 443 -6.87 -14.76 -4.39
N LYS A 444 -6.53 -13.47 -4.53
CA LYS A 444 -6.20 -12.84 -5.82
C LYS A 444 -5.15 -13.63 -6.63
N ARG A 445 -4.00 -13.93 -6.02
CA ARG A 445 -2.91 -14.75 -6.60
C ARG A 445 -3.41 -16.09 -7.16
N ASN A 446 -4.19 -16.83 -6.37
CA ASN A 446 -4.73 -18.14 -6.75
C ASN A 446 -5.80 -18.03 -7.85
N ALA A 447 -6.63 -16.98 -7.82
CA ALA A 447 -7.62 -16.72 -8.85
C ALA A 447 -6.98 -16.41 -10.22
N ASP A 448 -5.84 -15.72 -10.24
CA ASP A 448 -5.08 -15.42 -11.46
C ASP A 448 -4.30 -16.64 -11.99
N ILE A 449 -3.69 -17.45 -11.12
CA ILE A 449 -3.13 -18.76 -11.49
C ILE A 449 -4.22 -19.63 -12.14
N ALA A 450 -5.41 -19.71 -11.53
CA ALA A 450 -6.54 -20.44 -12.09
C ALA A 450 -7.05 -19.83 -13.40
N LYS A 451 -6.97 -18.51 -13.59
CA LYS A 451 -7.30 -17.80 -14.85
C LYS A 451 -6.32 -18.17 -15.96
N LYS A 452 -5.01 -18.14 -15.68
CA LYS A 452 -3.94 -18.53 -16.62
C LYS A 452 -4.09 -20.01 -17.02
N ALA A 453 -4.28 -20.92 -16.06
CA ALA A 453 -4.53 -22.34 -16.35
C ALA A 453 -5.78 -22.56 -17.23
N ARG A 454 -6.89 -21.83 -16.98
CA ARG A 454 -8.09 -21.90 -17.84
C ARG A 454 -7.82 -21.42 -19.27
N TYR A 455 -6.94 -20.42 -19.45
CA TYR A 455 -6.52 -19.93 -20.76
C TYR A 455 -5.65 -20.95 -21.51
N LEU A 456 -4.66 -21.57 -20.83
CA LEU A 456 -3.84 -22.64 -21.40
C LEU A 456 -4.67 -23.86 -21.85
N ARG A 457 -5.70 -24.23 -21.07
CA ARG A 457 -6.68 -25.26 -21.48
C ARG A 457 -7.48 -24.83 -22.72
N LYS A 458 -7.87 -23.56 -22.84
CA LYS A 458 -8.53 -23.03 -24.06
C LYS A 458 -7.61 -23.10 -25.28
N GLN A 459 -6.31 -22.88 -25.09
CA GLN A 459 -5.27 -23.05 -26.12
C GLN A 459 -4.88 -24.53 -26.36
N LYS A 460 -5.51 -25.51 -25.69
CA LYS A 460 -5.19 -26.95 -25.73
C LYS A 460 -3.77 -27.33 -25.26
N LYS A 461 -3.01 -26.41 -24.64
CA LYS A 461 -1.65 -26.66 -24.13
C LYS A 461 -1.62 -27.57 -22.89
N ILE A 462 -2.74 -27.64 -22.16
CA ILE A 462 -3.00 -28.62 -21.11
C ILE A 462 -4.35 -29.29 -21.33
N GLN A 463 -4.48 -30.56 -20.93
CA GLN A 463 -5.68 -31.38 -21.15
C GLN A 463 -6.85 -30.90 -20.27
N HIS A 464 -6.59 -30.62 -19.00
CA HIS A 464 -7.62 -30.14 -18.07
C HIS A 464 -7.05 -29.26 -16.96
N THR A 465 -7.93 -28.47 -16.32
CA THR A 465 -7.62 -27.75 -15.09
C THR A 465 -8.87 -27.65 -14.22
N TRP A 466 -8.69 -27.71 -12.91
CA TRP A 466 -9.73 -27.55 -11.90
C TRP A 466 -9.13 -26.95 -10.62
N THR A 467 -10.01 -26.52 -9.73
CA THR A 467 -9.67 -26.11 -8.38
C THR A 467 -10.33 -27.08 -7.41
N THR A 468 -9.63 -27.45 -6.36
CA THR A 468 -10.21 -28.19 -5.22
C THR A 468 -9.45 -27.86 -3.96
N ASN A 469 -10.16 -27.69 -2.84
CA ASN A 469 -9.56 -27.31 -1.56
C ASN A 469 -8.79 -25.98 -1.63
N CYS A 470 -9.27 -25.06 -2.48
CA CYS A 470 -8.66 -23.80 -2.87
C CYS A 470 -7.26 -23.91 -3.54
N LYS A 471 -6.86 -25.11 -3.99
CA LYS A 471 -5.61 -25.37 -4.71
C LYS A 471 -5.88 -25.61 -6.19
N ILE A 472 -5.01 -25.08 -7.05
CA ILE A 472 -5.14 -25.20 -8.50
C ILE A 472 -4.44 -26.49 -8.96
N PHE A 473 -5.12 -27.25 -9.81
CA PHE A 473 -4.56 -28.43 -10.45
C PHE A 473 -4.65 -28.31 -11.97
N ILE A 474 -3.63 -28.83 -12.65
CA ILE A 474 -3.62 -29.04 -14.09
C ILE A 474 -3.39 -30.52 -14.39
N LYS A 475 -3.91 -31.00 -15.51
CA LYS A 475 -3.56 -32.29 -16.11
C LYS A 475 -2.92 -32.04 -17.47
N LEU A 476 -1.72 -32.56 -17.67
CA LEU A 476 -0.97 -32.39 -18.90
C LEU A 476 -1.57 -33.20 -20.06
N ASN A 477 -1.17 -32.88 -21.28
CA ASN A 477 -1.47 -33.71 -22.45
C ASN A 477 -0.62 -35.00 -22.41
N GLY A 478 -1.15 -36.10 -22.91
CA GLY A 478 -0.55 -37.44 -22.90
C GLY A 478 -1.61 -38.54 -22.99
N THR A 479 -1.19 -39.80 -23.12
CA THR A 479 -2.08 -40.95 -22.94
C THR A 479 -2.61 -41.03 -21.49
N PRO A 480 -3.63 -41.86 -21.16
CA PRO A 480 -4.18 -41.94 -19.81
C PRO A 480 -3.14 -42.27 -18.71
N GLU A 481 -2.08 -42.99 -19.08
CA GLU A 481 -0.99 -43.42 -18.21
C GLU A 481 0.12 -42.35 -18.05
N GLU A 482 0.39 -41.57 -19.11
CA GLU A 482 1.39 -40.49 -19.11
C GLU A 482 0.86 -39.16 -18.59
N ALA A 483 -0.46 -38.92 -18.66
CA ALA A 483 -1.09 -37.62 -18.46
C ALA A 483 -1.08 -37.14 -16.98
N LYS A 484 0.12 -36.75 -16.53
CA LYS A 484 0.45 -36.33 -15.16
C LYS A 484 -0.45 -35.18 -14.68
N VAL A 485 -0.91 -35.31 -13.43
CA VAL A 485 -1.60 -34.24 -12.70
C VAL A 485 -0.58 -33.49 -11.85
N LEU A 486 -0.60 -32.16 -11.91
CA LEU A 486 0.27 -31.28 -11.13
C LEU A 486 -0.57 -30.31 -10.31
N MET A 487 -0.15 -30.07 -9.06
CA MET A 487 -0.61 -28.96 -8.23
C MET A 487 0.24 -27.73 -8.58
N ILE A 488 -0.42 -26.59 -8.82
CA ILE A 488 0.23 -25.34 -9.18
C ILE A 488 0.10 -24.34 -8.02
N ARG A 489 1.22 -23.76 -7.60
CA ARG A 489 1.40 -22.80 -6.49
C ARG A 489 1.87 -21.43 -6.96
N SER A 490 2.45 -21.37 -8.15
CA SER A 490 3.09 -20.17 -8.69
C SER A 490 2.54 -19.86 -10.09
N ILE A 491 2.72 -18.62 -10.56
CA ILE A 491 2.27 -18.24 -11.91
C ILE A 491 3.32 -18.58 -12.98
N GLU A 492 4.58 -18.67 -12.55
CA GLU A 492 5.81 -19.06 -13.27
C GLU A 492 5.84 -20.56 -13.57
N GLU A 493 5.29 -21.40 -12.69
CA GLU A 493 5.06 -22.83 -12.94
C GLU A 493 4.20 -23.09 -14.19
N LEU A 494 3.36 -22.12 -14.59
CA LEU A 494 2.54 -22.20 -15.81
C LEU A 494 3.24 -21.68 -17.07
N ASP A 495 4.34 -20.93 -16.96
CA ASP A 495 5.05 -20.39 -18.14
C ASP A 495 5.80 -21.45 -18.93
N LYS A 496 6.09 -22.58 -18.29
CA LYS A 496 6.58 -23.83 -18.89
C LYS A 496 5.60 -24.45 -19.89
N TYR A 497 4.39 -23.91 -20.01
CA TYR A 497 3.30 -24.37 -20.88
C TYR A 497 2.66 -23.21 -21.68
N GLN A 498 3.38 -22.10 -21.88
CA GLN A 498 3.00 -21.05 -22.84
C GLN A 498 3.25 -21.46 -24.31
#